data_AF-A0A094G435-F1
#
_entry.id   AF-A0A094G435-F1
#
_cell.length_a   1.000
_cell.length_b   1.000
_cell.length_c   1.000
_cell.angle_alpha   90.00
_cell.angle_beta   90.00
_cell.angle_gamma   90.00
#
_symmetry.space_group_name_H-M   'P 1'
#
loop_
_entity.id
_entity.type
_entity.pdbx_description
1 polymer ?
#
loop_
_entity_poly.entity_id
_entity_poly.type
_entity_poly.pdbx_seq_one_letter_code
_entity_poly.pdbx_strand_id
1 'polypeptide(L)'
;MKLNLVLVASILSVLAQANPIAAPEADPAPLPEALDKRADKSCKVTVNGVNCRRGAGTGYSVKYVIGTSYTFGVRCKANGENISGNKVWDWIPGWGCWIAAINTNSGCETGVPWC
;
A
#
# COMPACT_ATOMS: atom_id res chain seq x y z
N MET A 1 -29.73 -75.89 -43.11
CA MET A 1 -30.94 -75.65 -42.30
C MET A 1 -31.10 -74.15 -42.08
N LYS A 2 -32.31 -73.65 -42.39
CA LYS A 2 -32.98 -72.44 -41.88
C LYS A 2 -32.45 -71.04 -42.26
N LEU A 3 -33.18 -70.42 -43.20
CA LEU A 3 -33.46 -68.98 -43.24
C LEU A 3 -33.96 -68.50 -41.87
N ASN A 4 -33.63 -67.25 -41.51
CA ASN A 4 -34.63 -66.38 -40.90
C ASN A 4 -34.39 -64.92 -41.29
N LEU A 5 -35.39 -64.44 -42.01
CA LEU A 5 -35.68 -63.07 -42.42
C LEU A 5 -36.24 -62.32 -41.21
N VAL A 6 -35.66 -61.18 -40.83
CA VAL A 6 -36.38 -60.15 -40.08
C VAL A 6 -36.05 -58.79 -40.68
N LEU A 7 -37.04 -58.25 -41.38
CA LEU A 7 -37.14 -56.89 -41.88
C LEU A 7 -37.68 -56.03 -40.72
N VAL A 8 -36.96 -54.99 -40.30
CA VAL A 8 -37.58 -53.86 -39.59
C VAL A 8 -37.03 -52.56 -40.18
N ALA A 9 -37.87 -51.94 -41.00
CA ALA A 9 -37.73 -50.55 -41.40
C ALA A 9 -38.10 -49.66 -40.21
N SER A 10 -37.32 -48.61 -39.96
CA SER A 10 -37.81 -47.34 -39.39
C SER A 10 -36.70 -46.28 -39.48
N ILE A 11 -36.92 -45.35 -40.39
CA ILE A 11 -36.17 -44.12 -40.58
C ILE A 11 -36.62 -43.17 -39.46
N LEU A 12 -35.68 -42.65 -38.66
CA LEU A 12 -35.93 -41.48 -37.82
C LEU A 12 -34.77 -40.49 -38.01
N SER A 13 -34.99 -39.54 -38.91
CA SER A 13 -34.13 -38.38 -39.09
C SER A 13 -34.22 -37.49 -37.85
N VAL A 14 -33.16 -37.45 -37.04
CA VAL A 14 -33.04 -36.49 -35.94
C VAL A 14 -32.54 -35.17 -36.52
N LEU A 15 -33.45 -34.22 -36.71
CA LEU A 15 -33.15 -32.79 -36.84
C LEU A 15 -33.45 -32.13 -35.51
N ALA A 16 -32.43 -31.77 -34.74
CA ALA A 16 -32.46 -30.73 -33.70
C ALA A 16 -31.10 -30.72 -32.97
N GLN A 17 -30.46 -29.62 -32.60
CA GLN A 17 -30.57 -28.18 -32.82
C GLN A 17 -29.14 -27.66 -32.54
N ALA A 18 -28.56 -26.82 -33.41
CA ALA A 18 -27.34 -26.12 -33.07
C ALA A 18 -27.67 -25.05 -32.03
N ASN A 19 -27.56 -25.39 -30.75
CA ASN A 19 -27.56 -24.37 -29.69
C ASN A 19 -26.27 -23.56 -29.84
N PRO A 20 -26.31 -22.22 -29.93
CA PRO A 20 -25.09 -21.45 -29.77
C PRO A 20 -24.57 -21.74 -28.36
N ILE A 21 -23.36 -22.32 -28.29
CA ILE A 21 -22.60 -22.34 -27.04
C ILE A 21 -22.33 -20.87 -26.73
N ALA A 22 -22.96 -20.37 -25.67
CA ALA A 22 -22.52 -19.14 -25.05
C ALA A 22 -21.04 -19.35 -24.71
N ALA A 23 -20.17 -18.61 -25.41
CA ALA A 23 -18.78 -18.50 -24.99
C ALA A 23 -18.81 -18.01 -23.54
N PRO A 24 -18.02 -18.59 -22.62
CA PRO A 24 -17.80 -17.94 -21.35
C PRO A 24 -17.21 -16.57 -21.69
N GLU A 25 -17.98 -15.51 -21.46
CA GLU A 25 -17.43 -14.15 -21.43
C GLU A 25 -16.32 -14.21 -20.39
N ALA A 26 -15.08 -14.05 -20.86
CA ALA A 26 -13.95 -13.97 -19.97
C ALA A 26 -14.22 -12.82 -19.01
N ASP A 27 -14.27 -13.12 -17.72
CA ASP A 27 -14.33 -12.11 -16.66
C ASP A 27 -13.29 -11.03 -16.98
N PRO A 28 -13.63 -9.73 -16.91
CA PRO A 28 -12.63 -8.69 -17.05
C PRO A 28 -11.56 -8.91 -15.99
N ALA A 29 -10.32 -9.12 -16.44
CA ALA A 29 -9.18 -9.30 -15.55
C ALA A 29 -9.16 -8.19 -14.49
N PRO A 30 -8.95 -8.50 -13.20
CA PRO A 30 -8.83 -7.48 -12.17
C PRO A 30 -7.78 -6.45 -12.60
N LEU A 31 -8.19 -5.18 -12.62
CA LEU A 31 -7.26 -4.06 -12.83
C LEU A 31 -6.13 -4.22 -11.81
N PRO A 32 -4.84 -4.17 -12.20
CA PRO A 32 -3.79 -4.23 -11.22
C PRO A 32 -3.93 -2.99 -10.32
N GLU A 33 -4.36 -3.18 -9.07
CA GLU A 33 -4.13 -2.22 -7.99
C GLU A 33 -2.63 -2.15 -7.74
N ALA A 34 -1.90 -1.50 -8.65
CA ALA A 34 -0.56 -1.05 -8.41
C ALA A 34 -0.67 0.08 -7.37
N LEU A 35 -0.63 -0.34 -6.12
CA LEU A 35 -0.41 0.44 -4.92
C LEU A 35 0.74 1.44 -5.13
N ASP A 36 0.43 2.69 -5.43
CA ASP A 36 1.42 3.77 -5.31
C ASP A 36 1.71 3.98 -3.83
N LYS A 37 2.73 3.29 -3.33
CA LYS A 37 3.31 3.59 -2.03
C LYS A 37 3.78 5.04 -2.11
N ARG A 38 3.05 5.96 -1.45
CA ARG A 38 3.41 7.38 -1.41
C ARG A 38 4.89 7.49 -1.04
N ALA A 39 5.66 8.15 -1.89
CA ALA A 39 7.07 8.42 -1.60
C ALA A 39 7.18 9.17 -0.27
N ASP A 40 8.14 8.78 0.57
CA ASP A 40 8.42 9.48 1.82
C ASP A 40 8.80 10.94 1.50
N LYS A 41 8.29 11.88 2.29
CA LYS A 41 8.55 13.30 2.12
C LYS A 41 9.99 13.62 2.51
N SER A 42 10.77 14.18 1.58
CA SER A 42 12.12 14.63 1.90
C SER A 42 12.10 15.86 2.82
N CYS A 43 12.72 15.73 3.98
CA CYS A 43 12.87 16.76 5.00
C CYS A 43 14.31 16.82 5.50
N LYS A 44 14.68 17.91 6.17
CA LYS A 44 15.99 18.09 6.81
C LYS A 44 15.88 18.61 8.22
N VAL A 45 16.86 18.25 9.04
CA VAL A 45 17.02 18.84 10.38
C VAL A 45 17.56 20.28 10.25
N THR A 46 17.00 21.22 11.02
CA THR A 46 17.43 22.64 11.02
C THR A 46 18.39 22.99 12.15
N VAL A 47 18.43 22.21 13.23
CA VAL A 47 19.31 22.42 14.39
C VAL A 47 20.27 21.25 14.59
N ASN A 48 21.33 21.43 15.38
CA ASN A 48 22.29 20.37 15.67
C ASN A 48 21.89 19.61 16.95
N GLY A 49 22.26 18.33 17.05
CA GLY A 49 22.03 17.52 18.25
C GLY A 49 20.59 17.03 18.42
N VAL A 50 19.86 16.80 17.33
CA VAL A 50 18.46 16.38 17.40
C VAL A 50 18.35 14.89 17.69
N ASN A 51 17.59 14.56 18.74
CA ASN A 51 17.37 13.19 19.14
C ASN A 51 16.29 12.52 18.27
N CYS A 52 16.66 11.47 17.55
CA CYS A 52 15.72 10.55 16.93
C CYS A 52 15.35 9.46 17.94
N ARG A 53 14.07 9.36 18.30
CA ARG A 53 13.59 8.56 19.45
C ARG A 53 12.72 7.40 19.02
N ARG A 54 12.61 6.37 19.87
CA ARG A 54 11.78 5.20 19.59
C ARG A 54 10.26 5.47 19.60
N GLY A 55 9.83 6.62 20.11
CA GLY A 55 8.44 7.05 20.11
C GLY A 55 8.33 8.58 20.03
N ALA A 56 7.10 9.05 19.83
CA ALA A 56 6.74 10.47 19.71
C ALA A 56 6.75 11.17 21.08
N GLY A 57 7.92 11.27 21.70
CA GLY A 57 8.09 11.90 23.01
C GLY A 57 9.54 11.83 23.50
N THR A 58 9.90 12.76 24.39
CA THR A 58 11.24 12.86 24.98
C THR A 58 11.52 11.78 26.04
N GLY A 59 10.48 11.16 26.60
CA GLY A 59 10.60 9.99 27.48
C GLY A 59 11.04 8.69 26.79
N TYR A 60 10.96 8.62 25.46
CA TYR A 60 11.42 7.45 24.70
C TYR A 60 12.93 7.46 24.51
N SER A 61 13.56 6.28 24.54
CA SER A 61 15.00 6.12 24.33
C SER A 61 15.46 6.73 23.01
N VAL A 62 16.60 7.42 23.04
CA VAL A 62 17.27 7.96 21.86
C VAL A 62 17.90 6.81 21.07
N LYS A 63 17.63 6.76 19.77
CA LYS A 63 18.25 5.84 18.82
C LYS A 63 19.45 6.46 18.12
N TYR A 64 19.32 7.72 17.71
CA TYR A 64 20.37 8.50 17.05
C TYR A 64 20.37 9.95 17.52
N VAL A 65 21.54 10.58 17.46
CA VAL A 65 21.69 12.05 17.57
C VAL A 65 22.10 12.56 16.19
N ILE A 66 21.34 13.52 15.66
CA ILE A 66 21.45 13.95 14.27
C ILE A 66 21.97 15.37 14.21
N GLY A 67 22.95 15.58 13.33
CA GLY A 67 23.50 16.91 13.04
C GLY A 67 22.56 17.75 12.17
N THR A 68 22.82 19.05 12.11
CA THR A 68 22.07 19.95 11.23
C THR A 68 22.24 19.58 9.75
N SER A 69 21.26 19.93 8.91
CA SER A 69 21.24 19.71 7.45
C SER A 69 21.22 18.27 6.97
N TYR A 70 21.10 17.28 7.87
CA TYR A 70 20.87 15.90 7.47
C TYR A 70 19.47 15.75 6.84
N THR A 71 19.40 15.16 5.65
CA THR A 71 18.15 14.95 4.89
C THR A 71 17.64 13.52 5.08
N PHE A 72 16.32 13.35 5.20
CA PHE A 72 15.66 12.06 5.43
C PHE A 72 14.24 12.04 4.87
N GLY A 73 13.69 10.83 4.70
CA GLY A 73 12.31 10.62 4.29
C GLY A 73 11.37 10.50 5.49
N VAL A 74 10.34 11.34 5.54
CA VAL A 74 9.24 11.27 6.51
C VAL A 74 8.04 10.56 5.87
N ARG A 75 7.56 9.50 6.51
CA ARG A 75 6.43 8.72 5.98
C ARG A 75 5.09 9.24 6.44
N CYS A 76 4.99 9.52 7.73
CA CYS A 76 3.77 9.99 8.36
C CYS A 76 4.14 10.79 9.62
N LYS A 77 3.17 11.50 10.17
CA LYS A 77 3.32 12.31 11.38
C LYS A 77 2.32 11.87 12.44
N ALA A 78 2.64 12.06 13.71
CA ALA A 78 1.74 11.75 14.81
C ALA A 78 1.76 12.85 15.87
N ASN A 79 0.69 12.92 16.65
CA ASN A 79 0.69 13.73 17.86
C ASN A 79 1.44 12.97 18.96
N GLY A 80 2.30 13.69 19.66
CA GLY A 80 3.09 13.17 20.77
C GLY A 80 3.26 14.20 21.87
N GLU A 81 4.40 14.12 22.56
CA GLU A 81 4.76 15.11 23.58
C GLU A 81 4.81 16.52 22.98
N ASN A 82 4.34 17.49 23.76
CA ASN A 82 4.36 18.89 23.37
C ASN A 82 5.74 19.50 23.66
N ILE A 83 6.45 19.93 22.61
CA ILE A 83 7.71 20.64 22.72
C ILE A 83 7.47 22.08 22.23
N SER A 84 7.53 23.04 23.17
CA SER A 84 7.37 24.47 22.89
C SER A 84 6.13 24.82 22.07
N GLY A 85 5.00 24.18 22.35
CA GLY A 85 3.72 24.40 21.67
C GLY A 85 3.50 23.51 20.44
N ASN A 86 4.50 22.74 19.99
CA ASN A 86 4.38 21.82 18.87
C ASN A 86 4.25 20.37 19.37
N LYS A 87 3.17 19.69 18.98
CA LYS A 87 2.89 18.29 19.33
C LYS A 87 3.21 17.30 18.21
N VAL A 88 3.66 17.77 17.06
CA VAL A 88 3.85 16.94 15.87
C VAL A 88 5.23 16.28 15.90
N TRP A 89 5.24 14.99 15.60
CA TRP A 89 6.44 14.17 15.47
C TRP A 89 6.45 13.44 14.13
N ASP A 90 7.62 13.35 13.51
CA ASP A 90 7.84 12.87 12.16
C ASP A 90 8.42 11.45 12.22
N TRP A 91 7.72 10.48 11.62
CA TRP A 91 8.19 9.10 11.54
C TRP A 91 9.11 8.89 10.35
N ILE A 92 10.32 8.41 10.64
CA ILE A 92 11.37 8.19 9.63
C ILE A 92 11.58 6.69 9.47
N PRO A 93 10.93 6.03 8.48
CA PRO A 93 10.99 4.58 8.33
C PRO A 93 12.40 4.07 8.05
N GLY A 94 13.21 4.84 7.32
CA GLY A 94 14.60 4.47 7.02
C GLY A 94 15.49 4.37 8.28
N TRP A 95 15.10 5.04 9.37
CA TRP A 95 15.82 5.02 10.65
C TRP A 95 15.07 4.27 11.74
N GLY A 96 13.76 4.10 11.59
CA GLY A 96 12.88 3.50 12.59
C GLY A 96 12.85 4.32 13.87
N CYS A 97 12.69 5.64 13.75
CA CYS A 97 12.59 6.56 14.89
C CYS A 97 11.79 7.82 14.53
N TRP A 98 11.47 8.59 15.57
CA TRP A 98 10.67 9.81 15.54
C TRP A 98 11.53 11.04 15.83
N ILE A 99 11.29 12.13 15.12
CA ILE A 99 11.86 13.45 15.40
C ILE A 99 10.74 14.44 15.63
N ALA A 100 10.90 15.35 16.59
CA ALA A 100 9.92 16.41 16.79
C ALA A 100 9.94 17.39 15.60
N ALA A 101 8.78 17.67 15.00
CA ALA A 101 8.63 18.48 13.80
C ALA A 101 9.12 19.93 13.98
N ILE A 102 9.21 20.42 15.22
CA ILE A 102 9.81 21.72 15.52
C ILE A 102 11.28 21.83 15.07
N ASN A 103 11.97 20.69 14.91
CA ASN A 103 13.37 20.62 14.51
C ASN A 103 13.56 20.38 13.01
N THR A 104 12.47 20.26 12.23
CA THR A 104 12.53 20.01 10.79
C THR A 104 12.28 21.30 10.01
N ASN A 105 12.66 21.31 8.73
CA ASN A 105 12.48 22.49 7.90
C ASN A 105 10.99 22.83 7.71
N SER A 106 10.71 24.12 7.50
CA SER A 106 9.38 24.60 7.16
C SER A 106 8.79 23.81 5.98
N GLY A 107 7.53 23.42 6.09
CA GLY A 107 6.82 22.67 5.06
C GLY A 107 7.13 21.17 5.01
N CYS A 108 7.92 20.63 5.95
CA CYS A 108 8.10 19.17 6.08
C CYS A 108 6.72 18.48 6.19
N GLU A 109 5.88 18.97 7.11
CA GLU A 109 4.56 18.37 7.40
C GLU A 109 3.50 18.55 6.32
N THR A 110 3.75 19.38 5.31
CA THR A 110 2.81 19.63 4.22
C THR A 110 2.67 18.37 3.36
N GLY A 111 1.46 17.81 3.31
CA GLY A 111 1.17 16.60 2.54
C GLY A 111 1.69 15.29 3.15
N VAL A 112 2.27 15.35 4.36
CA VAL A 112 2.60 14.17 5.16
C VAL A 112 1.33 13.67 5.85
N PRO A 113 0.91 12.41 5.63
CA PRO A 113 -0.28 11.84 6.26
C PRO A 113 -0.07 11.59 7.75
N TRP A 114 -1.16 11.43 8.51
CA TRP A 114 -1.08 11.01 9.90
C TRP A 114 -0.79 9.50 10.00
N CYS A 115 0.06 9.12 10.96
CA CYS A 115 0.05 7.80 11.56
C CYS A 115 -1.09 7.79 12.63
#